data_AF-A3N306-F1
#
_entry.id   AF-A3N306-F1
#
_cell.length_a   1.000
_cell.length_b   1.000
_cell.length_c   1.000
_cell.angle_alpha   90.00
_cell.angle_beta   90.00
_cell.angle_gamma   90.00
#
_symmetry.space_group_name_H-M   'P 1'
#
loop_
_entity.id
_entity.type
_entity.pdbx_description
1 polymer ?
#
loop_
_entity_poly.entity_id
_entity_poly.type
_entity_poly.pdbx_seq_one_letter_code
_entity_poly.pdbx_strand_id
1 'polypeptide(L)'
;MKSIPFILSVLPTTLLAETISTPKPVFFEDKSDHLKPAEFAKSSPNLTADTPIFTPTEQANLDQTITSLLINKQWKALKIALERYVKQTNFDPILYRYAKGAMLRAEQDYDGAIELYQQILQTQPQLAYPRFDLGVMLFENKQYREAKQQLNKARKSLDPQMQPLVERYLQAMAERQNWQPDAELQYTQTDNVNNASSEREVEIGVYDS
;
A
#
# COMPACT_ATOMS: atom_id res chain seq x y z
N MET A 1 38.68 -70.01 -3.10
CA MET A 1 37.20 -70.01 -2.98
C MET A 1 36.77 -68.65 -2.45
N LYS A 2 35.62 -68.17 -2.95
CA LYS A 2 35.24 -66.75 -3.14
C LYS A 2 34.94 -65.98 -1.85
N SER A 3 35.44 -64.75 -1.76
CA SER A 3 34.99 -63.68 -0.86
C SER A 3 33.80 -62.94 -1.48
N ILE A 4 32.73 -62.73 -0.71
CA ILE A 4 31.51 -62.02 -1.13
C ILE A 4 31.74 -60.51 -0.89
N PRO A 5 31.61 -59.63 -1.90
CA PRO A 5 31.64 -58.19 -1.67
C PRO A 5 30.27 -57.70 -1.17
N PHE A 6 30.28 -56.97 -0.06
CA PHE A 6 29.14 -56.20 0.45
C PHE A 6 28.98 -54.94 -0.42
N ILE A 7 27.87 -54.85 -1.17
CA ILE A 7 27.53 -53.63 -1.92
C ILE A 7 26.77 -52.69 -0.97
N LEU A 8 27.40 -51.58 -0.62
CA LEU A 8 26.77 -50.50 0.14
C LEU A 8 25.89 -49.67 -0.80
N SER A 9 24.58 -49.92 -0.76
CA SER A 9 23.60 -49.11 -1.51
C SER A 9 23.47 -47.73 -0.89
N VAL A 10 24.08 -46.73 -1.51
CA VAL A 10 23.83 -45.31 -1.22
C VAL A 10 22.51 -44.94 -1.88
N LEU A 11 21.45 -44.78 -1.10
CA LEU A 11 20.19 -44.22 -1.60
C LEU A 11 20.40 -42.72 -1.88
N PRO A 12 20.02 -42.19 -3.05
CA PRO A 12 20.04 -40.76 -3.28
C PRO A 12 18.89 -40.16 -2.47
N THR A 13 19.19 -39.42 -1.41
CA THR A 13 18.21 -38.52 -0.80
C THR A 13 17.92 -37.40 -1.78
N THR A 14 16.86 -37.53 -2.56
CA THR A 14 16.30 -36.41 -3.31
C THR A 14 15.77 -35.39 -2.32
N LEU A 15 16.51 -34.29 -2.16
CA LEU A 15 16.05 -33.12 -1.44
C LEU A 15 14.88 -32.53 -2.24
N LEU A 16 13.64 -32.78 -1.83
CA LEU A 16 12.51 -32.01 -2.32
C LEU A 16 12.64 -30.62 -1.71
N ALA A 17 13.22 -29.69 -2.47
CA ALA A 17 13.08 -28.28 -2.16
C ALA A 17 11.60 -27.93 -2.32
N GLU A 18 10.81 -28.00 -1.25
CA GLU A 18 9.51 -27.36 -1.21
C GLU A 18 9.74 -25.88 -1.52
N THR A 19 9.20 -25.44 -2.65
CA THR A 19 9.39 -24.08 -3.13
C THR A 19 8.76 -23.13 -2.11
N ILE A 20 9.57 -22.45 -1.31
CA ILE A 20 9.15 -21.31 -0.51
C ILE A 20 8.46 -20.35 -1.49
N SER A 21 7.13 -20.32 -1.46
CA SER A 21 6.35 -19.46 -2.35
C SER A 21 6.48 -18.04 -1.83
N THR A 22 7.46 -17.31 -2.33
CA THR A 22 7.61 -15.88 -2.04
C THR A 22 6.38 -15.14 -2.58
N PRO A 23 5.77 -14.22 -1.83
CA PRO A 23 4.66 -13.43 -2.34
C PRO A 23 5.11 -12.71 -3.61
N LYS A 24 4.32 -12.83 -4.69
CA LYS A 24 4.63 -12.17 -5.96
C LYS A 24 4.72 -10.66 -5.73
N PRO A 25 5.71 -9.97 -6.32
CA PRO A 25 5.79 -8.52 -6.23
C PRO A 25 4.51 -7.91 -6.84
N VAL A 26 3.77 -7.16 -6.02
CA VAL A 26 2.61 -6.38 -6.48
C VAL A 26 3.12 -5.03 -6.95
N PHE A 27 3.05 -4.80 -8.25
CA PHE A 27 3.34 -3.51 -8.86
C PHE A 27 2.06 -2.68 -8.88
N PHE A 28 2.11 -1.52 -8.24
CA PHE A 28 1.07 -0.50 -8.35
C PHE A 28 1.61 0.54 -9.32
N GLU A 29 1.22 0.46 -10.60
CA GLU A 29 1.45 1.58 -11.51
C GLU A 29 0.94 2.87 -10.86
N ASP A 30 1.82 3.86 -10.77
CA ASP A 30 1.52 5.18 -10.24
C ASP A 30 0.59 5.91 -11.21
N LYS A 31 -0.70 5.56 -11.10
CA LYS A 31 -1.81 6.22 -11.78
C LYS A 31 -2.02 7.57 -11.10
N SER A 32 -1.22 8.55 -11.49
CA SER A 32 -1.36 9.96 -11.13
C SER A 32 -2.68 10.58 -11.60
N ASP A 33 -3.55 9.83 -12.29
CA ASP A 33 -4.90 10.20 -12.73
C ASP A 33 -5.85 10.63 -11.59
N HIS A 34 -5.49 10.32 -10.35
CA HIS A 34 -6.27 10.66 -9.16
C HIS A 34 -6.02 12.10 -8.67
N LEU A 35 -4.96 12.76 -9.13
CA LEU A 35 -4.63 14.15 -8.82
C LEU A 35 -5.57 15.10 -9.56
N LYS A 36 -6.71 15.45 -8.93
CA LYS A 36 -7.65 16.43 -9.50
C LYS A 36 -7.29 17.85 -9.03
N PRO A 37 -6.96 18.79 -9.95
CA PRO A 37 -6.69 20.19 -9.60
C PRO A 37 -7.82 20.86 -8.80
N ALA A 38 -9.06 20.42 -9.05
CA ALA A 38 -10.27 20.97 -8.43
C ALA A 38 -10.42 20.68 -6.93
N GLU A 39 -9.69 19.71 -6.38
CA GLU A 39 -9.78 19.37 -4.94
C GLU A 39 -8.99 20.36 -4.06
N PHE A 40 -7.90 20.92 -4.60
CA PHE A 40 -7.07 21.93 -3.93
C PHE A 40 -7.52 23.37 -4.23
N ALA A 41 -8.22 23.61 -5.34
CA ALA A 41 -8.68 24.94 -5.72
C ALA A 41 -9.80 25.52 -4.83
N LYS A 42 -10.40 24.73 -3.93
CA LYS A 42 -11.55 25.14 -3.09
C LYS A 42 -11.17 25.58 -1.67
N SER A 43 -9.89 25.50 -1.29
CA SER A 43 -9.43 25.70 0.09
C SER A 43 -8.87 27.08 0.43
N SER A 44 -8.92 28.05 -0.50
CA SER A 44 -8.51 29.43 -0.23
C SER A 44 -9.41 30.09 0.83
N PRO A 45 -8.88 30.55 1.97
CA PRO A 45 -9.65 31.32 2.94
C PRO A 45 -10.09 32.65 2.30
N ASN A 46 -11.32 33.08 2.56
CA ASN A 46 -11.82 34.40 2.14
C ASN A 46 -10.85 35.52 2.58
N LEU A 47 -10.31 36.23 1.59
CA LEU A 47 -9.38 37.34 1.75
C LEU A 47 -10.10 38.56 2.34
N THR A 48 -9.70 39.00 3.54
CA THR A 48 -9.93 40.38 3.98
C THR A 48 -8.94 41.29 3.27
N ALA A 49 -9.46 42.26 2.51
CA ALA A 49 -8.70 43.27 1.79
C ALA A 49 -7.83 44.07 2.77
N ASP A 50 -6.50 44.05 2.57
CA ASP A 50 -5.55 45.14 2.91
C ASP A 50 -4.05 44.73 2.84
N THR A 51 -3.67 43.69 2.09
CA THR A 51 -2.26 43.29 1.95
C THR A 51 -1.75 43.51 0.51
N PRO A 52 -0.46 43.87 0.31
CA PRO A 52 0.07 44.27 -1.00
C PRO A 52 -0.09 43.14 -2.01
N ILE A 53 -0.79 43.45 -3.11
CA ILE A 53 -1.29 42.50 -4.10
C ILE A 53 -0.17 42.20 -5.11
N PHE A 54 0.43 41.01 -5.04
CA PHE A 54 0.82 40.30 -6.26
C PHE A 54 -0.49 39.98 -7.00
N THR A 55 -0.55 40.15 -8.33
CA THR A 55 -1.84 40.05 -9.04
C THR A 55 -2.46 38.67 -8.82
N PRO A 56 -3.78 38.54 -8.57
CA PRO A 56 -4.43 37.23 -8.41
C PRO A 56 -4.11 36.23 -9.54
N THR A 57 -3.81 36.76 -10.74
CA THR A 57 -3.32 36.03 -11.90
C THR A 57 -1.98 35.34 -11.67
N GLU A 58 -0.99 36.00 -11.05
CA GLU A 58 0.34 35.43 -10.81
C GLU A 58 0.33 34.31 -9.76
N GLN A 59 -0.51 34.44 -8.73
CA GLN A 59 -0.69 33.39 -7.72
C GLN A 59 -1.40 32.17 -8.32
N ALA A 60 -2.50 32.37 -9.05
CA ALA A 60 -3.21 31.29 -9.74
C ALA A 60 -2.29 30.54 -10.73
N ASN A 61 -1.39 31.27 -11.40
CA ASN A 61 -0.40 30.67 -12.28
C ASN A 61 0.59 29.76 -11.53
N LEU A 62 0.96 30.09 -10.28
CA LEU A 62 1.91 29.31 -9.50
C LEU A 62 1.27 28.04 -8.91
N ASP A 63 0.03 28.10 -8.45
CA ASP A 63 -0.74 26.92 -8.00
C ASP A 63 -0.89 25.90 -9.15
N GLN A 64 -1.25 26.40 -10.34
CA GLN A 64 -1.36 25.58 -11.55
C GLN A 64 0.00 25.01 -11.97
N THR A 65 1.07 25.80 -11.85
CA THR A 65 2.44 25.33 -12.12
C THR A 65 2.80 24.19 -11.17
N ILE A 66 2.60 24.34 -9.85
CA ILE A 66 2.88 23.29 -8.87
C ILE A 66 2.09 22.02 -9.18
N THR A 67 0.80 22.17 -9.46
CA THR A 67 -0.08 21.03 -9.79
C THR A 67 0.39 20.31 -11.05
N SER A 68 0.75 21.05 -12.10
CA SER A 68 1.27 20.48 -13.34
C SER A 68 2.60 19.76 -13.12
N LEU A 69 3.54 20.38 -12.41
CA LEU A 69 4.84 19.78 -12.10
C LEU A 69 4.70 18.50 -11.26
N LEU A 70 3.74 18.49 -10.32
CA LEU A 70 3.41 17.33 -9.50
C LEU A 70 2.85 16.18 -10.33
N ILE A 71 1.82 16.44 -11.16
CA ILE A 71 1.21 15.43 -12.04
C ILE A 71 2.25 14.85 -13.00
N ASN A 72 3.11 15.69 -13.55
CA ASN A 72 4.18 15.28 -14.46
C ASN A 72 5.44 14.78 -13.75
N LYS A 73 5.43 14.67 -12.41
CA LYS A 73 6.53 14.14 -11.59
C LYS A 73 7.87 14.84 -11.84
N GLN A 74 7.83 16.14 -12.14
CA GLN A 74 9.01 16.95 -12.40
C GLN A 74 9.65 17.41 -11.08
N TRP A 75 10.11 16.47 -10.25
CA TRP A 75 10.51 16.70 -8.84
C TRP A 75 11.53 17.82 -8.66
N LYS A 76 12.52 17.90 -9.55
CA LYS A 76 13.54 18.97 -9.51
C LYS A 76 12.94 20.36 -9.71
N ALA A 77 12.06 20.50 -10.70
CA ALA A 77 11.37 21.76 -10.96
C ALA A 77 10.33 22.07 -9.87
N LEU A 78 9.64 21.04 -9.37
CA LEU A 78 8.69 21.16 -8.27
C LEU A 78 9.35 21.70 -7.01
N LYS A 79 10.54 21.22 -6.65
CA LYS A 79 11.31 21.72 -5.52
C LYS A 79 11.56 23.23 -5.61
N ILE A 80 12.06 23.69 -6.77
CA ILE A 80 12.32 25.11 -7.03
C ILE A 80 11.02 25.93 -6.95
N ALA A 81 9.92 25.39 -7.51
CA ALA A 81 8.62 26.03 -7.45
C ALA A 81 8.12 26.17 -6.00
N LEU A 82 8.26 25.14 -5.17
CA LEU A 82 7.85 25.15 -3.76
C LEU A 82 8.69 26.12 -2.91
N GLU A 83 9.98 26.27 -3.18
CA GLU A 83 10.85 27.28 -2.52
C GLU A 83 10.42 28.71 -2.83
N ARG A 84 9.90 28.95 -4.05
CA ARG A 84 9.29 30.24 -4.39
C ARG A 84 7.89 30.38 -3.79
N TYR A 85 7.13 29.29 -3.76
CA TYR A 85 5.74 29.28 -3.33
C TYR A 85 5.57 29.72 -1.88
N VAL A 86 6.39 29.18 -0.97
CA VAL A 86 6.31 29.49 0.46
C VAL A 86 6.72 30.94 0.80
N LYS A 87 7.36 31.66 -0.15
CA LYS A 87 7.71 33.08 0.03
C LYS A 87 6.54 34.01 -0.28
N GLN A 88 5.49 33.51 -0.91
CA GLN A 88 4.28 34.30 -1.13
C GLN A 88 3.55 34.49 0.19
N THR A 89 2.95 35.67 0.40
CA THR A 89 2.22 35.98 1.64
C THR A 89 0.95 35.13 1.82
N ASN A 90 0.33 34.71 0.71
CA ASN A 90 -0.97 34.04 0.68
C ASN A 90 -0.93 32.68 -0.04
N PHE A 91 0.15 31.92 0.08
CA PHE A 91 0.22 30.57 -0.51
C PHE A 91 -0.75 29.61 0.17
N ASP A 92 -1.24 28.59 -0.54
CA ASP A 92 -2.07 27.53 0.04
C ASP A 92 -1.18 26.52 0.81
N PRO A 93 -1.26 26.46 2.15
CA PRO A 93 -0.45 25.55 2.94
C PRO A 93 -0.78 24.07 2.69
N ILE A 94 -1.97 23.76 2.20
CA ILE A 94 -2.37 22.38 1.89
C ILE A 94 -1.74 21.94 0.58
N LEU A 95 -1.84 22.75 -0.47
CA LEU A 95 -1.16 22.48 -1.74
C LEU A 95 0.35 22.33 -1.53
N TYR A 96 0.96 23.21 -0.72
CA TYR A 96 2.38 23.09 -0.37
C TYR A 96 2.70 21.76 0.33
N ARG A 97 1.98 21.41 1.40
CA ARG A 97 2.22 20.15 2.14
C ARG A 97 2.01 18.93 1.26
N TYR A 98 0.98 18.96 0.42
CA TYR A 98 0.64 17.86 -0.47
C TYR A 98 1.75 17.64 -1.50
N ALA A 99 2.15 18.69 -2.22
CA ALA A 99 3.21 18.63 -3.22
C ALA A 99 4.58 18.27 -2.60
N LYS A 100 4.91 18.84 -1.44
CA LYS A 100 6.14 18.51 -0.71
C LYS A 100 6.13 17.05 -0.23
N GLY A 101 5.02 16.57 0.31
CA GLY A 101 4.89 15.18 0.77
C GLY A 101 5.00 14.18 -0.38
N ALA A 102 4.41 14.48 -1.53
CA ALA A 102 4.58 13.66 -2.74
C ALA A 102 6.05 13.60 -3.20
N MET A 103 6.78 14.72 -3.10
CA MET A 103 8.22 14.76 -3.39
C MET A 103 9.03 13.91 -2.40
N LEU A 104 8.74 14.01 -1.09
CA LEU A 104 9.40 13.17 -0.07
C LEU A 104 9.13 11.68 -0.28
N ARG A 105 7.89 11.32 -0.65
CA ARG A 105 7.53 9.95 -1.03
C ARG A 105 8.37 9.46 -2.22
N ALA A 106 8.56 10.30 -3.25
CA ALA A 106 9.40 9.98 -4.39
C ALA A 106 10.88 9.83 -4.02
N GLU A 107 11.33 10.51 -2.97
CA GLU A 107 12.66 10.38 -2.35
C GLU A 107 12.74 9.19 -1.37
N GLN A 108 11.66 8.42 -1.21
CA GLN A 108 11.50 7.32 -0.24
C GLN A 108 11.59 7.75 1.25
N ASP A 109 11.50 9.06 1.53
CA ASP A 109 11.31 9.59 2.88
C ASP A 109 9.82 9.49 3.24
N TYR A 110 9.39 8.25 3.53
CA TYR A 110 8.00 7.96 3.84
C TYR A 110 7.55 8.61 5.16
N ASP A 111 8.43 8.68 6.16
CA ASP A 111 8.08 9.26 7.46
C ASP A 111 7.77 10.76 7.32
N GLY A 112 8.62 11.51 6.62
CA GLY A 112 8.36 12.94 6.34
C GLY A 112 7.13 13.16 5.46
N ALA A 113 6.90 12.29 4.47
CA ALA A 113 5.71 12.35 3.63
C ALA A 113 4.42 12.09 4.43
N ILE A 114 4.41 11.07 5.27
CA ILE A 114 3.30 10.69 6.15
C ILE A 114 2.94 11.85 7.07
N GLU A 115 3.92 12.49 7.71
CA GLU A 115 3.69 13.62 8.61
C GLU A 115 2.96 14.76 7.91
N LEU A 116 3.41 15.16 6.71
CA LEU A 116 2.79 16.25 5.95
C LEU A 116 1.33 15.93 5.58
N TYR A 117 1.04 14.69 5.18
CA TYR A 117 -0.32 14.27 4.85
C TYR A 117 -1.22 14.14 6.08
N GLN A 118 -0.68 13.74 7.23
CA GLN A 118 -1.41 13.79 8.49
C GLN A 118 -1.79 15.24 8.86
N GLN A 119 -0.89 16.21 8.69
CA GLN A 119 -1.20 17.63 8.92
C GLN A 119 -2.31 18.15 8.00
N ILE A 120 -2.34 17.71 6.72
CA ILE A 120 -3.45 18.02 5.80
C ILE A 120 -4.77 17.50 6.39
N LEU A 121 -4.82 16.23 6.79
CA LEU A 121 -6.05 15.60 7.29
C LEU A 121 -6.46 16.02 8.69
N GLN A 122 -5.54 16.57 9.49
CA GLN A 122 -5.88 17.25 10.74
C GLN A 122 -6.66 18.54 10.47
N THR A 123 -6.29 19.28 9.42
CA THR A 123 -6.94 20.54 9.04
C THR A 123 -8.21 20.30 8.22
N GLN A 124 -8.17 19.33 7.30
CA GLN A 124 -9.26 19.00 6.40
C GLN A 124 -9.52 17.48 6.37
N PRO A 125 -10.21 16.93 7.37
CA PRO A 125 -10.43 15.49 7.50
C PRO A 125 -11.33 14.89 6.40
N GLN A 126 -12.05 15.71 5.63
CA GLN A 126 -12.94 15.29 4.57
C GLN A 126 -12.25 14.97 3.24
N LEU A 127 -10.98 15.36 3.07
CA LEU A 127 -10.28 15.18 1.79
C LEU A 127 -9.98 13.69 1.54
N ALA A 128 -10.61 13.14 0.51
CA ALA A 128 -10.59 11.71 0.23
C ALA A 128 -9.28 11.28 -0.41
N TYR A 129 -8.75 12.06 -1.36
CA TYR A 129 -7.52 11.72 -2.08
C TYR A 129 -6.25 11.86 -1.21
N PRO A 130 -6.03 12.95 -0.44
CA PRO A 130 -4.96 12.97 0.56
C PRO A 130 -5.06 11.83 1.58
N ARG A 131 -6.27 11.39 1.94
CA ARG A 131 -6.43 10.21 2.82
C ARG A 131 -6.05 8.91 2.14
N PHE A 132 -6.39 8.76 0.86
CA PHE A 132 -5.96 7.63 0.05
C PHE A 132 -4.43 7.56 -0.04
N ASP A 133 -3.80 8.67 -0.40
CA ASP A 133 -2.34 8.76 -0.54
C ASP A 133 -1.61 8.49 0.77
N LEU A 134 -2.13 8.99 1.89
CA LEU A 134 -1.62 8.63 3.22
C LEU A 134 -1.68 7.10 3.41
N GLY A 135 -2.80 6.47 3.07
CA GLY A 135 -2.94 5.01 3.10
C GLY A 135 -1.90 4.28 2.25
N VAL A 136 -1.59 4.82 1.07
CA VAL A 136 -0.56 4.27 0.18
C VAL A 136 0.84 4.45 0.76
N MET A 137 1.18 5.63 1.29
CA MET A 137 2.49 5.88 1.92
C MET A 137 2.69 4.99 3.14
N LEU A 138 1.65 4.80 3.97
CA LEU A 138 1.69 3.85 5.08
C LEU A 138 1.93 2.41 4.59
N PHE A 139 1.34 2.02 3.46
CA PHE A 139 1.58 0.71 2.85
C PHE A 139 3.03 0.55 2.37
N GLU A 140 3.57 1.58 1.69
CA GLU A 140 4.96 1.61 1.23
C GLU A 140 5.93 1.57 2.42
N ASN A 141 5.60 2.24 3.52
CA ASN A 141 6.32 2.21 4.79
C ASN A 141 6.03 0.95 5.64
N LYS A 142 5.33 -0.05 5.09
CA LYS A 142 4.98 -1.33 5.74
C LYS A 142 4.10 -1.21 7.00
N GLN A 143 3.48 -0.06 7.24
CA GLN A 143 2.53 0.21 8.32
C GLN A 143 1.12 -0.26 7.90
N TYR A 144 0.96 -1.57 7.73
CA TYR A 144 -0.22 -2.16 7.08
C TYR A 144 -1.53 -2.00 7.87
N ARG A 145 -1.46 -1.94 9.20
CA ARG A 145 -2.65 -1.76 10.04
C ARG A 145 -3.24 -0.36 9.83
N GLU A 146 -2.38 0.65 9.88
CA GLU A 146 -2.72 2.06 9.69
C GLU A 146 -3.14 2.32 8.24
N ALA A 147 -2.41 1.76 7.28
CA ALA A 147 -2.74 1.83 5.85
C ALA A 147 -4.16 1.33 5.58
N LYS A 148 -4.51 0.13 6.10
CA LYS A 148 -5.86 -0.44 6.00
C LYS A 148 -6.92 0.48 6.58
N GLN A 149 -6.66 1.13 7.71
CA GLN A 149 -7.61 2.08 8.30
C GLN A 149 -7.84 3.30 7.41
N GLN A 150 -6.77 3.91 6.88
CA GLN A 150 -6.90 5.10 6.04
C GLN A 150 -7.55 4.79 4.70
N LEU A 151 -7.17 3.69 4.05
CA LEU A 151 -7.76 3.26 2.79
C LEU A 151 -9.26 2.95 2.93
N ASN A 152 -9.69 2.28 4.01
CA ASN A 152 -11.11 2.02 4.26
C ASN A 152 -11.91 3.31 4.50
N LYS A 153 -11.31 4.32 5.12
CA LYS A 153 -11.94 5.63 5.30
C LYS A 153 -12.03 6.37 3.96
N ALA A 154 -10.94 6.42 3.19
CA ALA A 154 -10.91 7.06 1.88
C ALA A 154 -11.94 6.45 0.92
N ARG A 155 -12.07 5.11 0.93
CA ARG A 155 -13.01 4.34 0.11
C ARG A 155 -14.46 4.87 0.14
N LYS A 156 -14.90 5.48 1.24
CA LYS A 156 -16.27 5.97 1.42
C LYS A 156 -16.59 7.21 0.58
N SER A 157 -15.57 7.95 0.15
CA SER A 157 -15.73 9.27 -0.48
C SER A 157 -14.89 9.45 -1.75
N LEU A 158 -14.07 8.46 -2.10
CA LEU A 158 -13.39 8.40 -3.40
C LEU A 158 -14.37 8.11 -4.53
N ASP A 159 -14.01 8.58 -5.72
CA ASP A 159 -14.75 8.25 -6.95
C ASP A 159 -14.84 6.73 -7.15
N PRO A 160 -15.96 6.19 -7.67
CA PRO A 160 -16.14 4.76 -7.90
C PRO A 160 -15.03 4.11 -8.74
N GLN A 161 -14.41 4.87 -9.66
CA GLN A 161 -13.30 4.40 -10.49
C GLN A 161 -12.03 4.06 -9.69
N MET A 162 -11.88 4.59 -8.47
CA MET A 162 -10.75 4.31 -7.59
C MET A 162 -10.94 3.02 -6.78
N GLN A 163 -12.15 2.48 -6.69
CA GLN A 163 -12.47 1.32 -5.86
C GLN A 163 -11.60 0.09 -6.19
N PRO A 164 -11.37 -0.27 -7.46
CA PRO A 164 -10.49 -1.40 -7.80
C PRO A 164 -9.04 -1.19 -7.34
N LEU A 165 -8.55 0.05 -7.35
CA LEU A 165 -7.20 0.37 -6.89
C LEU A 165 -7.10 0.22 -5.37
N VAL A 166 -8.08 0.74 -4.63
CA VAL A 166 -8.16 0.58 -3.17
C VAL A 166 -8.17 -0.91 -2.80
N GLU A 167 -8.99 -1.71 -3.48
CA GLU A 167 -9.11 -3.14 -3.19
C GLU A 167 -7.78 -3.89 -3.43
N ARG A 168 -7.03 -3.53 -4.48
CA ARG A 168 -5.70 -4.11 -4.73
C ARG A 168 -4.72 -3.85 -3.57
N TYR A 169 -4.73 -2.64 -3.00
CA TYR A 169 -3.89 -2.35 -1.82
C TYR A 169 -4.35 -3.15 -0.59
N LEU A 170 -5.66 -3.25 -0.36
CA LEU A 170 -6.21 -4.03 0.75
C LEU A 170 -5.86 -5.52 0.63
N GLN A 171 -5.99 -6.10 -0.55
CA GLN A 171 -5.63 -7.48 -0.84
C GLN A 171 -4.12 -7.72 -0.67
N ALA A 172 -3.28 -6.85 -1.22
CA ALA A 172 -1.82 -6.98 -1.08
C ALA A 172 -1.37 -6.94 0.39
N MET A 173 -2.04 -6.16 1.25
CA MET A 173 -1.78 -6.20 2.69
C MET A 173 -2.20 -7.51 3.33
N ALA A 174 -3.36 -8.05 2.95
CA ALA A 174 -3.85 -9.32 3.49
C ALA A 174 -2.89 -10.47 3.13
N GLU A 175 -2.43 -10.54 1.87
CA GLU A 175 -1.45 -11.55 1.43
C GLU A 175 -0.13 -11.46 2.21
N ARG A 176 0.38 -10.25 2.45
CA ARG A 176 1.62 -10.04 3.22
C ARG A 176 1.48 -10.32 4.71
N GLN A 177 0.30 -10.06 5.31
CA GLN A 177 0.06 -10.35 6.72
C GLN A 177 -0.29 -11.82 6.98
N ASN A 178 -0.84 -12.51 5.98
CA ASN A 178 -1.12 -13.94 6.03
C ASN A 178 0.13 -14.78 5.73
N TRP A 179 1.15 -14.20 5.09
CA TRP A 179 2.48 -14.78 5.00
C TRP A 179 3.20 -14.66 6.36
N GLN A 180 2.76 -15.47 7.32
CA GLN A 180 3.62 -15.91 8.41
C GLN A 180 4.19 -17.24 7.94
N PRO A 181 5.51 -17.37 7.64
CA PRO A 181 6.06 -18.71 7.57
C PRO A 181 5.76 -19.33 8.93
N ASP A 182 5.21 -20.54 8.95
CA ASP A 182 5.09 -21.32 10.18
C ASP A 182 6.50 -21.51 10.74
N ALA A 183 6.94 -20.55 11.56
CA ALA A 183 8.11 -20.69 12.43
C ALA A 183 7.69 -21.52 13.64
N GLU A 184 6.89 -22.56 13.41
CA GLU A 184 6.76 -23.70 14.29
C GLU A 184 7.97 -24.60 13.99
N LEU A 185 9.16 -24.12 14.38
CA LEU A 185 10.26 -25.02 14.74
C LEU A 185 9.87 -25.77 16.02
N GLN A 186 8.81 -26.58 15.95
CA GLN A 186 8.60 -27.64 16.92
C GLN A 186 9.23 -28.88 16.33
N TYR A 187 10.49 -29.09 16.71
CA TYR A 187 11.13 -30.40 16.67
C TYR A 187 10.43 -31.31 17.68
N THR A 188 9.20 -31.72 17.38
CA THR A 188 8.59 -32.92 17.96
C THR A 188 7.73 -33.54 16.87
N GLN A 189 8.32 -34.53 16.23
CA GLN A 189 7.65 -35.57 15.47
C GLN A 189 6.44 -36.11 16.26
N THR A 190 5.24 -35.78 15.83
CA THR A 190 4.04 -36.54 16.21
C THR A 190 3.30 -36.93 14.95
N ASP A 191 3.40 -38.20 14.63
CA ASP A 191 2.68 -38.89 13.56
C ASP A 191 1.18 -38.60 13.67
N ASN A 192 0.65 -37.88 12.68
CA ASN A 192 -0.80 -37.76 12.52
C ASN A 192 -1.34 -38.99 11.77
N VAL A 193 -1.32 -40.13 12.48
CA VAL A 193 -2.12 -41.31 12.16
C VAL A 193 -3.58 -40.99 12.48
N ASN A 194 -4.35 -40.53 11.49
CA ASN A 194 -5.81 -40.59 11.51
C ASN A 194 -6.34 -40.58 10.07
N ASN A 195 -6.13 -41.69 9.37
CA ASN A 195 -7.04 -42.10 8.31
C ASN A 195 -7.24 -43.62 8.42
N ALA A 196 -8.06 -44.02 9.40
CA ALA A 196 -8.56 -45.37 9.53
C ALA A 196 -10.07 -45.34 9.77
N SER A 197 -10.76 -46.00 8.85
CA SER A 197 -12.13 -46.53 8.91
C SER A 197 -13.32 -45.59 8.77
N SER A 198 -14.03 -45.78 7.65
CA SER A 198 -15.40 -46.31 7.71
C SER A 198 -15.69 -47.10 6.43
N GLU A 199 -15.45 -48.42 6.48
CA GLU A 199 -16.00 -49.38 5.52
C GLU A 199 -17.53 -49.44 5.68
N ARG A 200 -18.26 -49.58 4.57
CA ARG A 200 -19.71 -49.81 4.58
C ARG A 200 -19.97 -51.28 4.87
N GLU A 201 -20.57 -51.56 6.01
CA GLU A 201 -21.13 -52.85 6.35
C GLU A 201 -22.42 -53.06 5.55
N VAL A 202 -22.50 -54.15 4.77
CA VAL A 202 -23.71 -54.58 4.06
C VAL A 202 -24.28 -55.77 4.82
N GLU A 203 -25.47 -55.58 5.40
CA GLU A 203 -26.25 -56.60 6.06
C GLU A 203 -26.89 -57.53 5.02
N ILE A 204 -26.57 -58.83 5.08
CA ILE A 204 -27.27 -59.87 4.32
C ILE A 204 -27.77 -60.91 5.32
N GLY A 205 -29.07 -60.85 5.63
CA GLY A 205 -29.74 -61.80 6.50
C GLY A 205 -29.87 -63.16 5.83
N VAL A 206 -29.57 -64.21 6.59
CA VAL A 206 -29.90 -65.60 6.25
C VAL A 206 -30.75 -66.14 7.40
N TYR A 207 -32.02 -66.43 7.11
CA TYR A 207 -32.93 -67.14 8.02
C TYR A 207 -32.76 -68.64 7.76
N ASP A 208 -32.47 -69.41 8.81
CA ASP A 208 -32.45 -70.87 8.82
C ASP A 208 -33.58 -71.38 9.73
N SER A 209 -34.23 -72.48 9.34
CA SER A 209 -35.04 -73.35 10.20
C SER A 209 -34.91 -74.79 9.75
#